data_AF-T1HU84-F1
#
_entry.id   AF-T1HU84-F1
#
_cell.length_a   1.000
_cell.length_b   1.000
_cell.length_c   1.000
_cell.angle_alpha   90.00
_cell.angle_beta   90.00
_cell.angle_gamma   90.00
#
_symmetry.space_group_name_H-M   'P 1'
#
loop_
_entity.id
_entity.type
_entity.pdbx_description
1 polymer ?
#
loop_
_entity_poly.entity_id
_entity_poly.type
_entity_poly.pdbx_seq_one_letter_code
_entity_poly.pdbx_strand_id
1 'polypeptide(L)'
;MVNQKEQLIQAIGEKELEILSRNHEIGKYESNISDTIRYVSFKFSLQKNDQQYFGQPNGVYDFSKNDPKEAGQKVKRLNEMKDKMGKQLNSKAMDMLSTQEDRFQNVMDKKSMVEEDRSKILSVIEELDLKKDQVIREAWDKVNHDFNSILNSLLPSAEAKLMPVEGAEYLQGLKVKIGFGGIWKESLDELSGGQRSLVALSLILAMLLFKPAPLYILDEVDAALDPSHTQNIGQMLKAHFKQSQFIVVSLKEGMFNNANVLFRTSFVDGMSNVSRTTYSNKNQ
;
A
#
# COMPACT_ATOMS: atom_id res chain seq x y z
N MET A 1 -20.63 -22.93 54.16
CA MET A 1 -19.64 -24.02 54.31
C MET A 1 -18.75 -24.22 53.08
N VAL A 2 -19.23 -24.03 51.84
CA VAL A 2 -18.41 -24.25 50.62
C VAL A 2 -17.27 -23.22 50.46
N ASN A 3 -17.54 -21.94 50.70
CA ASN A 3 -16.58 -20.84 50.51
C ASN A 3 -15.36 -20.89 51.48
N GLN A 4 -15.56 -21.34 52.72
CA GLN A 4 -14.45 -21.54 53.67
C GLN A 4 -13.53 -22.70 53.25
N LYS A 5 -14.07 -23.73 52.60
CA LYS A 5 -13.29 -24.87 52.14
C LYS A 5 -12.39 -24.48 50.96
N GLU A 6 -12.88 -23.67 50.04
CA GLU A 6 -12.08 -23.14 48.92
C GLU A 6 -10.97 -22.20 49.39
N GLN A 7 -11.26 -21.30 50.34
CA GLN A 7 -10.23 -20.43 50.93
C GLN A 7 -9.13 -21.21 51.64
N LEU A 8 -9.48 -22.28 52.35
CA LEU A 8 -8.50 -23.17 52.98
C LEU A 8 -7.64 -23.91 51.97
N ILE A 9 -8.22 -24.38 50.85
CA ILE A 9 -7.47 -25.05 49.77
C ILE A 9 -6.48 -24.08 49.11
N GLN A 10 -6.90 -22.83 48.86
CA GLN A 10 -6.01 -21.81 48.31
C GLN A 10 -4.87 -21.46 49.26
N ALA A 11 -5.15 -21.28 50.57
CA ALA A 11 -4.13 -21.00 51.57
C ALA A 11 -3.14 -22.17 51.75
N ILE A 12 -3.60 -23.42 51.62
CA ILE A 12 -2.74 -24.61 51.61
C ILE A 12 -1.82 -24.59 50.38
N GLY A 13 -2.34 -24.31 49.19
CA GLY A 13 -1.53 -24.22 47.97
C GLY A 13 -0.47 -23.11 48.03
N GLU A 14 -0.80 -21.95 48.60
CA GLU A 14 0.16 -20.87 48.84
C GLU A 14 1.26 -21.28 49.85
N LYS A 15 0.90 -22.00 50.91
CA LYS A 15 1.87 -22.52 51.88
C LYS A 15 2.75 -23.62 51.30
N GLU A 16 2.22 -24.47 50.42
CA GLU A 16 3.00 -25.49 49.70
C GLU A 16 4.04 -24.86 48.76
N LEU A 17 3.68 -23.79 48.05
CA LEU A 17 4.61 -23.00 47.23
C LEU A 17 5.70 -22.33 48.08
N GLU A 18 5.35 -21.78 49.25
CA GLU A 18 6.31 -21.19 50.19
C GLU A 18 7.30 -22.25 50.73
N ILE A 19 6.82 -23.46 51.02
CA ILE A 19 7.64 -24.61 51.43
C ILE A 19 8.60 -25.02 50.31
N LEU A 20 8.11 -25.11 49.06
CA LEU A 20 8.93 -25.43 47.89
C LEU A 20 10.06 -24.42 47.67
N SER A 21 9.75 -23.12 47.78
CA SER A 21 10.75 -22.06 47.67
C SER A 21 11.82 -22.17 48.76
N ARG A 22 11.42 -22.34 50.02
CA ARG A 22 12.35 -22.51 51.14
C ARG A 22 13.21 -23.77 51.01
N ASN A 23 12.65 -24.88 50.53
CA ASN A 23 13.42 -26.10 50.27
C ASN A 23 14.48 -25.89 49.19
N HIS A 24 14.18 -25.11 48.15
CA HIS A 24 15.15 -24.76 47.12
C HIS A 24 16.27 -23.86 47.66
N GLU A 25 15.96 -22.91 48.55
CA GLU A 25 16.95 -22.10 49.25
C GLU A 25 17.83 -22.96 50.18
N ILE A 26 17.23 -23.88 50.95
CA ILE A 26 17.98 -24.83 51.79
C ILE A 26 18.96 -25.66 50.95
N GLY A 27 18.52 -26.18 49.80
CA GLY A 27 19.40 -26.93 48.89
C GLY A 27 20.58 -26.10 48.37
N LYS A 28 20.37 -24.81 48.10
CA LYS A 28 21.47 -23.88 47.74
C LYS A 28 22.45 -23.68 48.90
N TYR A 29 21.94 -23.51 50.12
CA TYR A 29 22.78 -23.35 51.31
C TYR A 29 23.58 -24.63 51.61
N GLU A 30 22.98 -25.81 51.47
CA GLU A 30 23.66 -27.10 51.65
C GLU A 30 24.79 -27.31 50.64
N SER A 31 24.56 -26.97 49.36
CA SER A 31 25.61 -27.03 48.32
C SER A 31 26.78 -26.11 48.67
N ASN A 32 26.49 -24.86 49.07
CA ASN A 32 27.52 -23.89 49.45
C ASN A 32 28.32 -24.34 50.68
N ILE A 33 27.65 -24.93 51.68
CA ILE A 33 28.30 -25.49 52.87
C ILE A 33 29.21 -26.66 52.47
N SER A 34 28.73 -27.58 51.63
CA SER A 34 29.51 -28.72 51.12
C SER A 34 30.77 -28.26 50.38
N ASP A 35 30.64 -27.26 49.50
CA ASP A 35 31.79 -26.71 48.76
C ASP A 35 32.78 -25.99 49.68
N THR A 36 32.28 -25.28 50.70
CA THR A 36 33.11 -24.62 51.70
C THR A 36 33.87 -25.65 52.54
N ILE A 37 33.19 -26.71 53.00
CA ILE A 37 33.83 -27.82 53.74
C ILE A 37 34.89 -28.46 52.86
N ARG A 38 34.59 -28.75 51.59
CA ARG A 38 35.56 -29.33 50.65
C ARG A 38 36.79 -28.43 50.45
N TYR A 39 36.57 -27.12 50.29
CA TYR A 39 37.66 -26.14 50.16
C TYR A 39 38.53 -26.06 51.42
N VAL A 40 37.90 -25.99 52.60
CA VAL A 40 38.61 -25.94 53.89
C VAL A 40 39.37 -27.24 54.13
N SER A 41 38.74 -28.40 53.91
CA SER A 41 39.40 -29.71 54.03
C SER A 41 40.58 -29.85 53.06
N PHE A 42 40.45 -29.38 51.81
CA PHE A 42 41.54 -29.38 50.83
C PHE A 42 42.70 -28.46 51.24
N LYS A 43 42.39 -27.26 51.74
CA LYS A 43 43.38 -26.34 52.33
C LYS A 43 44.13 -26.97 53.50
N PHE A 44 43.41 -27.63 54.41
CA PHE A 44 44.01 -28.34 55.55
C PHE A 44 44.82 -29.58 55.12
N SER A 45 44.40 -30.32 54.08
CA SER A 45 45.13 -31.48 53.58
C SER A 45 46.45 -31.10 52.91
N LEU A 46 46.46 -30.02 52.11
CA LEU A 46 47.69 -29.42 51.56
C LEU A 46 48.66 -29.06 52.69
N GLN A 47 48.16 -28.44 53.75
CA GLN A 47 49.00 -28.00 54.87
C GLN A 47 49.63 -29.16 55.66
N LYS A 48 49.00 -30.34 55.72
CA LYS A 48 49.54 -31.55 56.37
C LYS A 48 50.47 -32.36 55.46
N ASN A 49 50.15 -32.49 54.18
CA ASN A 49 50.96 -33.30 53.25
C ASN A 49 52.23 -32.58 52.80
N ASP A 50 52.19 -31.25 52.66
CA ASP A 50 53.34 -30.48 52.13
C ASP A 50 54.34 -30.08 53.22
N GLN A 51 54.01 -30.35 54.49
CA GLN A 51 54.82 -29.99 55.65
C GLN A 51 56.23 -30.61 55.61
N GLN A 52 56.37 -31.76 54.95
CA GLN A 52 57.63 -32.49 54.77
C GLN A 52 58.58 -31.82 53.75
N TYR A 53 58.05 -30.92 52.90
CA TYR A 53 58.79 -30.24 51.84
C TYR A 53 59.13 -28.78 52.17
N PHE A 54 58.70 -28.28 53.35
CA PHE A 54 58.97 -26.92 53.81
C PHE A 54 60.45 -26.73 54.17
N GLY A 55 61.11 -25.74 53.56
CA GLY A 55 62.51 -25.39 53.84
C GLY A 55 63.56 -26.28 53.17
N GLN A 56 63.19 -27.18 52.25
CA GLN A 56 64.17 -27.95 51.48
C GLN A 56 64.86 -27.08 50.41
N PRO A 57 66.19 -27.11 50.27
CA PRO A 57 66.91 -26.34 49.25
C PRO A 57 66.55 -26.80 47.84
N ASN A 58 66.27 -25.84 46.93
CA ASN A 58 65.72 -26.06 45.58
C ASN A 58 64.30 -26.68 45.51
N GLY A 59 63.55 -26.69 46.63
CA GLY A 59 62.14 -27.06 46.65
C GLY A 59 61.18 -25.88 46.38
N VAL A 60 59.91 -26.17 46.12
CA VAL A 60 58.85 -25.16 45.92
C VAL A 60 58.63 -24.29 47.18
N TYR A 61 59.03 -24.80 48.35
CA TYR A 61 58.97 -24.12 49.65
C TYR A 61 60.36 -23.78 50.20
N ASP A 62 61.31 -23.49 49.30
CA ASP A 62 62.66 -23.02 49.66
C ASP A 62 62.62 -21.57 50.17
N PHE A 63 62.60 -21.43 51.50
CA PHE A 63 62.50 -20.14 52.19
C PHE A 63 63.77 -19.29 52.10
N SER A 64 64.86 -19.81 51.55
CA SER A 64 66.10 -19.03 51.31
C SER A 64 66.01 -18.16 50.05
N LYS A 65 65.20 -18.58 49.07
CA LYS A 65 64.99 -17.87 47.78
C LYS A 65 63.66 -17.13 47.72
N ASN A 66 62.62 -17.62 48.41
CA ASN A 66 61.31 -16.98 48.50
C ASN A 66 60.95 -16.75 49.98
N ASP A 67 61.04 -15.50 50.45
CA ASP A 67 60.59 -15.14 51.79
C ASP A 67 59.05 -15.31 51.87
N PRO A 68 58.54 -16.17 52.77
CA PRO A 68 57.10 -16.32 53.01
C PRO A 68 56.39 -15.00 53.29
N LYS A 69 57.07 -14.03 53.92
CA LYS A 69 56.50 -12.71 54.21
C LYS A 69 56.32 -11.87 52.95
N GLU A 70 57.31 -11.85 52.05
CA GLU A 70 57.21 -11.13 50.78
C GLU A 70 56.20 -11.78 49.84
N ALA A 71 56.18 -13.12 49.76
CA ALA A 71 55.17 -13.86 49.02
C ALA A 71 53.75 -13.57 49.54
N GLY A 72 53.59 -13.52 50.87
CA GLY A 72 52.33 -13.12 51.51
C GLY A 72 51.91 -11.69 51.16
N GLN A 73 52.85 -10.73 51.16
CA GLN A 73 52.59 -9.35 50.77
C GLN A 73 52.23 -9.24 49.27
N LYS A 74 52.88 -10.01 48.40
CA LYS A 74 52.60 -10.06 46.96
C LYS A 74 51.20 -10.60 46.69
N VAL A 75 50.81 -11.70 47.37
CA VAL A 75 49.44 -12.24 47.30
C VAL A 75 48.43 -11.21 47.79
N LYS A 76 48.73 -10.49 48.88
CA LYS A 76 47.85 -9.43 49.39
C LYS A 76 47.66 -8.30 48.38
N ARG A 77 48.75 -7.80 47.76
CA ARG A 77 48.68 -6.77 46.71
C ARG A 77 47.90 -7.23 45.47
N LEU A 78 48.13 -8.48 45.03
CA LEU A 78 47.42 -9.04 43.88
C LEU A 78 45.92 -9.22 44.16
N ASN A 79 45.56 -9.63 45.38
CA ASN A 79 44.17 -9.70 45.81
C ASN A 79 43.52 -8.30 45.89
N GLU A 80 44.21 -7.30 46.45
CA GLU A 80 43.71 -5.93 46.47
C GLU A 80 43.52 -5.35 45.05
N MET A 81 44.42 -5.68 44.11
CA MET A 81 44.30 -5.26 42.71
C MET A 81 43.15 -5.98 42.00
N LYS A 82 42.98 -7.28 42.23
CA LYS A 82 41.84 -8.06 41.77
C LYS A 82 40.52 -7.49 42.29
N ASP A 83 40.46 -7.13 43.57
CA ASP A 83 39.26 -6.57 44.18
C ASP A 83 38.94 -5.17 43.63
N LYS A 84 39.96 -4.34 43.36
CA LYS A 84 39.77 -3.04 42.69
C LYS A 84 39.23 -3.19 41.28
N MET A 85 39.80 -4.11 40.48
CA MET A 85 39.32 -4.39 39.13
C MET A 85 37.93 -5.03 39.13
N GLY A 86 37.65 -5.93 40.06
CA GLY A 86 36.34 -6.56 40.23
C GLY A 86 35.23 -5.55 40.56
N LYS A 87 35.54 -4.49 41.33
CA LYS A 87 34.59 -3.40 41.61
C LYS A 87 34.31 -2.48 40.42
N GLN A 88 35.23 -2.39 39.45
CA GLN A 88 35.07 -1.60 38.23
C GLN A 88 34.48 -2.39 37.07
N LEU A 89 34.42 -3.72 37.18
CA LEU A 89 33.83 -4.60 36.18
C LEU A 89 32.31 -4.50 36.23
N ASN A 90 31.72 -4.04 35.13
CA ASN A 90 30.28 -4.11 34.94
C ASN A 90 29.89 -5.58 34.68
N SER A 91 29.43 -6.27 35.72
CA SER A 91 28.98 -7.67 35.63
C SER A 91 27.81 -7.88 34.67
N LYS A 92 27.05 -6.83 34.34
CA LYS A 92 25.93 -6.85 33.38
C LYS A 92 26.37 -6.56 31.95
N ALA A 93 27.65 -6.31 31.69
CA ALA A 93 28.12 -5.95 30.36
C ALA A 93 27.84 -7.05 29.32
N MET A 94 27.96 -8.32 29.71
CA MET A 94 27.65 -9.46 28.83
C MET A 94 26.15 -9.54 28.49
N ASP A 95 25.28 -9.39 29.48
CA ASP A 95 23.82 -9.38 29.26
C ASP A 95 23.39 -8.19 28.39
N MET A 96 24.00 -7.02 28.63
CA MET A 96 23.77 -5.82 27.83
C MET A 96 24.24 -6.01 26.38
N LEU A 97 25.41 -6.61 26.17
CA LEU A 97 25.93 -6.91 24.84
C LEU A 97 24.98 -7.84 24.08
N SER A 98 24.59 -8.96 24.69
CA SER A 98 23.63 -9.91 24.10
C SER A 98 22.31 -9.20 23.74
N THR A 99 21.78 -8.36 24.63
CA THR A 99 20.55 -7.61 24.35
C THR A 99 20.71 -6.62 23.19
N GLN A 100 21.87 -5.97 23.06
CA GLN A 100 22.13 -5.05 21.95
C GLN A 100 22.36 -5.79 20.63
N GLU A 101 23.01 -6.94 20.64
CA GLU A 101 23.17 -7.81 19.47
C GLU A 101 21.81 -8.28 18.95
N ASP A 102 20.92 -8.73 19.84
CA ASP A 102 19.55 -9.12 19.47
C ASP A 102 18.79 -7.94 18.86
N ARG A 103 18.89 -6.74 19.45
CA ARG A 103 18.26 -5.54 18.90
C ARG A 103 18.82 -5.16 17.54
N PHE A 104 20.13 -5.25 17.38
CA PHE A 104 20.81 -4.97 16.12
C PHE A 104 20.34 -5.93 15.03
N GLN A 105 20.30 -7.23 15.32
CA GLN A 105 19.81 -8.24 14.39
C GLN A 105 18.36 -7.99 13.99
N ASN A 106 17.48 -7.74 14.96
CA ASN A 106 16.07 -7.40 14.70
C ASN A 106 15.90 -6.15 13.81
N VAL A 107 16.72 -5.12 14.02
CA VAL A 107 16.68 -3.91 13.18
C VAL A 107 17.20 -4.20 11.78
N MET A 108 18.23 -5.03 11.66
CA MET A 108 18.79 -5.42 10.37
C MET A 108 17.81 -6.26 9.55
N ASP A 109 17.11 -7.19 10.19
CA ASP A 109 16.07 -8.01 9.54
C ASP A 109 14.90 -7.13 9.06
N LYS A 110 14.45 -6.18 9.90
CA LYS A 110 13.43 -5.21 9.51
C LYS A 110 13.87 -4.33 8.33
N LYS A 111 15.13 -3.90 8.33
CA LYS A 111 15.69 -3.13 7.20
C LYS A 111 15.65 -3.97 5.92
N SER A 112 16.07 -5.23 5.96
CA SER A 112 16.04 -6.12 4.80
C SER A 112 14.61 -6.27 4.26
N MET A 113 13.64 -6.49 5.15
CA MET A 113 12.23 -6.60 4.78
C MET A 113 11.70 -5.33 4.10
N VAL A 114 12.05 -4.14 4.62
CA VAL A 114 11.64 -2.87 4.02
C VAL A 114 12.27 -2.66 2.64
N GLU A 115 13.53 -3.04 2.44
CA GLU A 115 14.19 -2.95 1.13
C GLU A 115 13.57 -3.90 0.11
N GLU A 116 13.23 -5.13 0.53
CA GLU A 116 12.51 -6.09 -0.31
C GLU A 116 11.11 -5.58 -0.69
N ASP A 117 10.36 -5.04 0.27
CA ASP A 117 9.02 -4.50 0.02
C ASP A 117 9.07 -3.25 -0.88
N ARG A 118 10.09 -2.40 -0.71
CA ARG A 118 10.36 -1.29 -1.63
C ARG A 118 10.60 -1.79 -3.06
N SER A 119 11.41 -2.84 -3.23
CA SER A 119 11.67 -3.43 -4.54
C SER A 119 10.39 -3.99 -5.17
N LYS A 120 9.55 -4.69 -4.40
CA LYS A 120 8.25 -5.20 -4.85
C LYS A 120 7.32 -4.06 -5.29
N ILE A 121 7.19 -3.01 -4.49
CA ILE A 121 6.35 -1.85 -4.83
C ILE A 121 6.83 -1.21 -6.15
N LEU A 122 8.13 -1.03 -6.33
CA LEU A 122 8.68 -0.48 -7.58
C LEU A 122 8.36 -1.37 -8.78
N SER A 123 8.45 -2.70 -8.64
CA SER A 123 8.08 -3.62 -9.72
C SER A 123 6.59 -3.55 -10.08
N VAL A 124 5.72 -3.39 -9.08
CA VAL A 124 4.28 -3.25 -9.29
C VAL A 124 3.95 -1.92 -9.97
N ILE A 125 4.65 -0.83 -9.62
CA ILE A 125 4.50 0.47 -10.28
C ILE A 125 4.85 0.34 -11.76
N GLU A 126 5.97 -0.30 -12.10
CA GLU A 126 6.40 -0.51 -13.48
C GLU A 126 5.37 -1.35 -14.26
N GLU A 127 4.85 -2.43 -13.69
CA GLU A 127 3.80 -3.24 -14.31
C GLU A 127 2.51 -2.43 -14.55
N LEU A 128 2.12 -1.59 -13.58
CA LEU A 128 0.95 -0.73 -13.70
C LEU A 128 1.13 0.34 -14.77
N ASP A 129 2.32 0.93 -14.89
CA ASP A 129 2.62 1.92 -15.92
C ASP A 129 2.53 1.31 -17.33
N LEU A 130 3.06 0.10 -17.52
CA LEU A 130 2.92 -0.62 -18.80
C LEU A 130 1.45 -0.91 -19.14
N LYS A 131 0.66 -1.37 -18.15
CA LYS A 131 -0.78 -1.62 -18.35
C LYS A 131 -1.55 -0.34 -18.63
N LYS A 132 -1.22 0.75 -17.94
CA LYS A 132 -1.81 2.07 -18.15
C LYS A 132 -1.59 2.53 -19.59
N ASP A 133 -0.36 2.43 -20.09
CA ASP A 133 -0.02 2.85 -21.45
C ASP A 133 -0.75 2.03 -22.51
N GLN A 134 -0.87 0.71 -22.30
CA GLN A 134 -1.64 -0.16 -23.19
C GLN A 134 -3.12 0.26 -23.23
N VAL A 135 -3.75 0.41 -22.06
CA VAL A 135 -5.18 0.76 -21.96
C VAL A 135 -5.46 2.13 -22.55
N ILE A 136 -4.59 3.13 -22.30
CA ILE A 136 -4.78 4.47 -22.85
C ILE A 136 -4.59 4.46 -24.38
N ARG A 137 -3.62 3.70 -24.89
CA ARG A 137 -3.43 3.57 -26.35
C ARG A 137 -4.64 2.94 -27.03
N GLU A 138 -5.13 1.82 -26.49
CA GLU A 138 -6.34 1.16 -26.99
C GLU A 138 -7.56 2.10 -26.95
N ALA A 139 -7.70 2.87 -25.86
CA ALA A 139 -8.74 3.87 -25.72
C ALA A 139 -8.61 5.00 -26.74
N TRP A 140 -7.39 5.52 -26.95
CA TRP A 140 -7.12 6.56 -27.93
C TRP A 140 -7.44 6.10 -29.34
N ASP A 141 -6.97 4.92 -29.76
CA ASP A 141 -7.21 4.38 -31.10
C ASP A 141 -8.70 4.17 -31.36
N LYS A 142 -9.42 3.60 -30.39
CA LYS A 142 -10.86 3.36 -30.50
C LYS A 142 -11.67 4.66 -30.52
N VAL A 143 -11.40 5.59 -29.59
CA VAL A 143 -12.08 6.89 -29.57
C VAL A 143 -11.76 7.68 -30.85
N ASN A 144 -10.54 7.62 -31.37
CA ASN A 144 -10.16 8.31 -32.60
C ASN A 144 -10.92 7.76 -33.82
N HIS A 145 -11.08 6.43 -33.90
CA HIS A 145 -11.90 5.79 -34.94
C HIS A 145 -13.38 6.17 -34.83
N ASP A 146 -13.96 6.03 -33.64
CA ASP A 146 -15.37 6.32 -33.37
C ASP A 146 -15.68 7.81 -33.59
N PHE A 147 -14.77 8.69 -33.17
CA PHE A 147 -14.88 10.14 -33.38
C PHE A 147 -14.93 10.51 -34.85
N ASN A 148 -14.05 9.94 -35.67
CA ASN A 148 -14.07 10.16 -37.11
C ASN A 148 -15.37 9.62 -37.75
N SER A 149 -15.82 8.43 -37.34
CA SER A 149 -17.05 7.82 -37.87
C SER A 149 -18.30 8.64 -37.51
N ILE A 150 -18.40 9.11 -36.27
CA ILE A 150 -19.53 9.92 -35.80
C ILE A 150 -19.52 11.28 -36.49
N LEU A 151 -18.36 11.94 -36.58
CA LEU A 151 -18.28 13.26 -37.22
C LEU A 151 -18.64 13.19 -38.70
N ASN A 152 -18.16 12.17 -39.43
CA ASN A 152 -18.49 11.99 -40.85
C ASN A 152 -20.00 11.76 -41.06
N SER A 153 -20.65 11.04 -40.14
CA SER A 153 -22.11 10.83 -40.16
C SER A 153 -22.89 12.12 -39.91
N LEU A 154 -22.36 13.05 -39.10
CA LEU A 154 -23.00 14.33 -38.80
C LEU A 154 -22.74 15.40 -39.87
N LEU A 155 -21.51 15.43 -40.37
CA LEU A 155 -21.00 16.36 -41.38
C LEU A 155 -20.36 15.58 -42.53
N PRO A 156 -21.10 15.38 -43.65
CA PRO A 156 -20.55 14.74 -44.83
C PRO A 156 -19.31 15.50 -45.32
N SER A 157 -18.23 14.79 -45.66
CA SER A 157 -16.93 15.35 -46.06
C SER A 157 -16.08 15.97 -44.94
N ALA A 158 -16.46 15.77 -43.68
CA ALA A 158 -15.62 16.08 -42.54
C ALA A 158 -14.83 14.84 -42.09
N GLU A 159 -13.57 15.05 -41.75
CA GLU A 159 -12.70 14.06 -41.11
C GLU A 159 -12.18 14.64 -39.79
N ALA A 160 -12.01 13.78 -38.79
CA ALA A 160 -11.52 14.17 -37.49
C ALA A 160 -10.42 13.22 -37.01
N LYS A 161 -9.40 13.80 -36.37
CA LYS A 161 -8.31 13.05 -35.76
C LYS A 161 -7.91 13.67 -34.42
N LEU A 162 -7.62 12.81 -33.45
CA LEU A 162 -6.97 13.16 -32.20
C LEU A 162 -5.47 12.92 -32.35
N MET A 163 -4.67 13.97 -32.26
CA MET A 163 -3.21 13.89 -32.36
C MET A 163 -2.57 14.40 -31.07
N PRO A 164 -1.41 13.87 -30.66
CA PRO A 164 -0.64 14.45 -29.57
C PRO A 164 -0.32 15.93 -29.84
N VAL A 165 -0.23 16.71 -28.77
CA VAL A 165 0.26 18.10 -28.87
C VAL A 165 1.69 18.09 -29.40
N GLU A 166 2.07 19.11 -30.19
CA GLU A 166 3.42 19.21 -30.76
C GLU A 166 4.49 19.14 -29.68
N GLY A 167 5.43 18.19 -29.83
CA GLY A 167 6.52 17.97 -28.87
C GLY A 167 6.12 17.22 -27.59
N ALA A 168 4.88 16.74 -27.48
CA ALA A 168 4.36 16.05 -26.30
C ALA A 168 3.97 14.60 -26.60
N GLU A 169 4.00 13.75 -25.58
CA GLU A 169 3.45 12.39 -25.66
C GLU A 169 1.92 12.42 -25.62
N TYR A 170 1.27 11.39 -26.18
CA TYR A 170 -0.19 11.24 -26.16
C TYR A 170 -0.78 11.26 -24.74
N LEU A 171 0.01 10.90 -23.72
CA LEU A 171 -0.35 10.97 -22.29
C LEU A 171 -0.46 12.40 -21.74
N GLN A 172 0.26 13.34 -22.34
CA GLN A 172 0.34 14.73 -21.85
C GLN A 172 -0.81 15.60 -22.40
N GLY A 173 -1.43 15.17 -23.49
CA GLY A 173 -2.58 15.84 -24.06
C GLY A 173 -2.77 15.54 -25.54
N LEU A 174 -4.02 15.66 -25.99
CA LEU A 174 -4.42 15.48 -27.38
C LEU A 174 -5.03 16.78 -27.92
N LYS A 175 -4.69 17.11 -29.16
CA LYS A 175 -5.27 18.18 -29.96
C LYS A 175 -6.23 17.57 -30.99
N VAL A 176 -7.38 18.22 -31.15
CA VAL A 176 -8.35 17.88 -32.20
C VAL A 176 -7.91 18.53 -33.51
N LYS A 177 -7.72 17.72 -34.56
CA LYS A 177 -7.54 18.17 -35.95
C LYS A 177 -8.75 17.79 -36.79
N ILE A 178 -9.18 18.72 -37.64
CA ILE A 178 -10.39 18.55 -38.46
C ILE A 178 -10.05 18.84 -39.91
N GLY A 179 -10.48 17.96 -40.81
CA GLY A 179 -10.39 18.12 -42.25
C GLY A 179 -11.76 18.36 -42.85
N PHE A 180 -11.88 19.29 -43.79
CA PHE A 180 -13.06 19.46 -44.63
C PHE A 180 -12.67 19.35 -46.10
N GLY A 181 -13.27 18.40 -46.82
CA GLY A 181 -12.98 18.21 -48.26
C GLY A 181 -11.49 17.98 -48.55
N GLY A 182 -10.76 17.35 -47.64
CA GLY A 182 -9.32 17.08 -47.76
C GLY A 182 -8.39 18.21 -47.24
N ILE A 183 -8.92 19.36 -46.82
CA ILE A 183 -8.12 20.46 -46.25
C ILE A 183 -8.15 20.36 -44.72
N TRP A 184 -6.99 20.09 -44.12
CA TRP A 184 -6.82 20.02 -42.67
C TRP A 184 -6.66 21.40 -42.05
N LYS A 185 -7.39 21.64 -40.95
CA LYS A 185 -7.38 22.87 -40.17
C LYS A 185 -6.56 22.67 -38.90
N GLU A 186 -5.68 23.63 -38.61
CA GLU A 186 -4.79 23.58 -37.44
C GLU A 186 -5.42 24.19 -36.18
N SER A 187 -6.37 25.13 -36.32
CA SER A 187 -7.12 25.69 -35.19
C SER A 187 -8.62 25.41 -35.31
N LEU A 188 -9.26 25.14 -34.16
CA LEU A 188 -10.71 25.07 -34.03
C LEU A 188 -11.39 26.44 -34.22
N ASP A 189 -10.64 27.54 -34.10
CA ASP A 189 -11.14 28.91 -34.27
C ASP A 189 -11.54 29.23 -35.71
N GLU A 190 -11.04 28.45 -36.68
CA GLU A 190 -11.40 28.60 -38.10
C GLU A 190 -12.79 28.03 -38.43
N LEU A 191 -13.47 27.43 -37.46
CA LEU A 191 -14.76 26.76 -37.63
C LEU A 191 -15.93 27.66 -37.25
N SER A 192 -17.06 27.47 -37.92
CA SER A 192 -18.30 28.17 -37.53
C SER A 192 -18.76 27.73 -36.13
N GLY A 193 -19.57 28.56 -35.46
CA GLY A 193 -20.09 28.23 -34.12
C GLY A 193 -20.86 26.89 -34.08
N GLY A 194 -21.66 26.61 -35.11
CA GLY A 194 -22.37 25.33 -35.25
C GLY A 194 -21.43 24.15 -35.49
N GLN A 195 -20.39 24.33 -36.33
CA GLN A 195 -19.38 23.29 -36.56
C GLN A 195 -18.60 22.96 -35.29
N ARG A 196 -18.16 23.97 -34.53
CA ARG A 196 -17.48 23.74 -33.23
C ARG A 196 -18.35 22.94 -32.27
N SER A 197 -19.65 23.24 -32.23
CA SER A 197 -20.61 22.53 -31.38
C SER A 197 -20.77 21.08 -31.82
N LEU A 198 -20.87 20.81 -33.13
CA LEU A 198 -20.97 19.44 -33.67
C LEU A 198 -19.70 18.62 -33.41
N VAL A 199 -18.53 19.24 -33.52
CA VAL A 199 -17.24 18.60 -33.23
C VAL A 199 -17.17 18.21 -31.77
N ALA A 200 -17.52 19.12 -30.86
CA ALA A 200 -17.55 18.84 -29.43
C ALA A 200 -18.54 17.70 -29.10
N LEU A 201 -19.74 17.75 -29.67
CA LEU A 201 -20.75 16.70 -29.51
C LEU A 201 -20.25 15.34 -30.03
N SER A 202 -19.61 15.33 -31.20
CA SER A 202 -19.03 14.11 -31.80
C SER A 202 -17.97 13.48 -30.91
N LEU A 203 -17.10 14.30 -30.31
CA LEU A 203 -16.07 13.83 -29.40
C LEU A 203 -16.68 13.25 -28.12
N ILE A 204 -17.67 13.92 -27.53
CA ILE A 204 -18.38 13.42 -26.35
C ILE A 204 -19.04 12.08 -26.66
N LEU A 205 -19.76 11.97 -27.78
CA LEU A 205 -20.43 10.73 -28.17
C LEU A 205 -19.44 9.59 -28.46
N ALA A 206 -18.28 9.88 -29.06
CA ALA A 206 -17.23 8.88 -29.27
C ALA A 206 -16.69 8.34 -27.94
N MET A 207 -16.49 9.20 -26.94
CA MET A 207 -16.12 8.76 -25.59
C MET A 207 -17.22 7.92 -24.93
N LEU A 208 -18.49 8.26 -25.14
CA LEU A 208 -19.62 7.48 -24.63
C LEU A 208 -19.74 6.11 -25.32
N LEU A 209 -19.35 6.00 -26.60
CA LEU A 209 -19.35 4.73 -27.32
C LEU A 209 -18.21 3.80 -26.87
N PHE A 210 -17.07 4.37 -26.46
CA PHE A 210 -15.96 3.60 -25.89
C PHE A 210 -16.40 2.84 -24.63
N LYS A 211 -17.16 3.51 -23.75
CA LYS A 211 -17.74 2.94 -22.53
C LYS A 211 -19.26 3.16 -22.48
N PRO A 212 -20.05 2.30 -23.15
CA PRO A 212 -21.48 2.50 -23.30
C PRO A 212 -22.20 2.40 -21.95
N ALA A 213 -23.15 3.31 -21.75
CA ALA A 213 -24.07 3.34 -20.62
C ALA A 213 -25.45 2.85 -21.06
N PRO A 214 -26.26 2.29 -20.15
CA PRO A 214 -27.61 1.83 -20.48
C PRO A 214 -28.58 2.97 -20.80
N LEU A 215 -28.33 4.17 -20.28
CA LEU A 215 -29.20 5.34 -20.42
C LEU A 215 -28.38 6.62 -20.63
N TYR A 216 -28.81 7.44 -21.59
CA TYR A 216 -28.31 8.78 -21.85
C TYR A 216 -29.43 9.80 -21.86
N ILE A 217 -29.19 10.96 -21.29
CA ILE A 217 -30.12 12.11 -21.30
C ILE A 217 -29.40 13.27 -21.98
N LEU A 218 -30.00 13.79 -23.05
CA LEU A 218 -29.50 14.96 -23.79
C LEU A 218 -30.53 16.07 -23.66
N ASP A 219 -30.13 17.19 -23.05
CA ASP A 219 -30.99 18.34 -22.82
C ASP A 219 -30.55 19.53 -23.70
N GLU A 220 -31.43 19.96 -24.61
CA GLU A 220 -31.24 21.09 -25.53
C GLU A 220 -29.90 21.13 -26.29
N VAL A 221 -29.32 19.95 -26.57
CA VAL A 221 -28.04 19.81 -27.28
C VAL A 221 -28.07 20.36 -28.71
N ASP A 222 -29.26 20.64 -29.22
CA ASP A 222 -29.55 21.09 -30.57
C ASP A 222 -29.97 22.57 -30.66
N ALA A 223 -29.94 23.31 -29.53
CA ALA A 223 -30.36 24.71 -29.49
C ALA A 223 -29.59 25.60 -30.50
N ALA A 224 -28.28 25.36 -30.64
CA ALA A 224 -27.37 26.11 -31.51
C ALA A 224 -27.21 25.49 -32.91
N LEU A 225 -28.01 24.48 -33.28
CA LEU A 225 -27.85 23.74 -34.52
C LEU A 225 -28.96 24.00 -35.54
N ASP A 226 -28.57 23.98 -36.81
CA ASP A 226 -29.48 24.10 -37.94
C ASP A 226 -30.32 22.83 -38.14
N PRO A 227 -31.55 22.94 -38.70
CA PRO A 227 -32.45 21.81 -38.86
C PRO A 227 -31.84 20.59 -39.58
N SER A 228 -31.02 20.82 -40.62
CA SER A 228 -30.34 19.75 -41.36
C SER A 228 -29.39 18.94 -40.46
N HIS A 229 -28.65 19.59 -39.57
CA HIS A 229 -27.74 18.93 -38.63
C HIS A 229 -28.50 18.17 -37.55
N THR A 230 -29.63 18.69 -37.06
CA THR A 230 -30.46 17.99 -36.05
C THR A 230 -31.02 16.67 -36.57
N GLN A 231 -31.37 16.60 -37.85
CA GLN A 231 -31.84 15.35 -38.46
C GLN A 231 -30.72 14.29 -38.52
N ASN A 232 -29.49 14.71 -38.84
CA ASN A 232 -28.33 13.80 -38.87
C ASN A 232 -28.00 13.26 -37.47
N ILE A 233 -28.17 14.07 -36.41
CA ILE A 233 -27.95 13.62 -35.02
C ILE A 233 -28.91 12.48 -34.67
N GLY A 234 -30.21 12.63 -34.94
CA GLY A 234 -31.19 11.58 -34.66
C GLY A 234 -30.88 10.26 -35.37
N GLN A 235 -30.44 10.33 -36.64
CA GLN A 235 -30.04 9.14 -37.41
C GLN A 235 -28.76 8.50 -36.87
N MET A 236 -27.75 9.31 -36.56
CA MET A 236 -26.48 8.86 -36.00
C MET A 236 -26.68 8.17 -34.65
N LEU A 237 -27.50 8.74 -33.74
CA LEU A 237 -27.81 8.13 -32.45
C LEU A 237 -28.43 6.74 -32.63
N LYS A 238 -29.39 6.60 -33.56
CA LYS A 238 -30.04 5.33 -33.89
C LYS A 238 -29.09 4.31 -34.53
N ALA A 239 -28.10 4.77 -35.30
CA ALA A 239 -27.13 3.91 -35.97
C ALA A 239 -26.03 3.40 -35.02
N HIS A 240 -25.45 4.27 -34.21
CA HIS A 240 -24.30 3.96 -33.36
C HIS A 240 -24.68 3.40 -31.98
N PHE A 241 -25.82 3.80 -31.41
CA PHE A 241 -26.19 3.41 -30.05
C PHE A 241 -27.41 2.48 -30.00
N LYS A 242 -27.28 1.29 -30.60
CA LYS A 242 -28.37 0.30 -30.66
C LYS A 242 -28.71 -0.37 -29.33
N GLN A 243 -27.77 -0.36 -28.38
CA GLN A 243 -27.89 -1.06 -27.09
C GLN A 243 -28.20 -0.12 -25.91
N SER A 244 -28.32 1.19 -26.16
CA SER A 244 -28.49 2.21 -25.12
C SER A 244 -29.80 2.97 -25.31
N GLN A 245 -30.44 3.34 -24.20
CA GLN A 245 -31.63 4.18 -24.21
C GLN A 245 -31.24 5.66 -24.26
N PHE A 246 -31.88 6.42 -25.14
CA PHE A 246 -31.72 7.88 -25.21
C PHE A 246 -33.02 8.58 -24.83
N ILE A 247 -32.92 9.53 -23.91
CA ILE A 247 -33.95 10.53 -23.62
C ILE A 247 -33.41 11.86 -24.14
N VAL A 248 -34.11 12.45 -25.10
CA VAL A 248 -33.70 13.72 -25.69
C VAL A 248 -34.78 14.75 -25.42
N VAL A 249 -34.39 15.87 -24.83
CA VAL A 249 -35.21 17.07 -24.67
C VAL A 249 -34.78 18.04 -25.76
N SER A 250 -35.71 18.38 -26.65
CA SER A 250 -35.44 19.20 -27.83
C SER A 250 -36.71 19.89 -28.30
N LEU A 251 -36.54 21.07 -28.91
CA LEU A 251 -37.59 21.84 -29.57
C LEU A 251 -37.55 21.71 -31.11
N LYS A 252 -36.59 20.97 -31.68
CA LYS A 252 -36.35 20.90 -33.13
C LYS A 252 -36.98 19.64 -33.73
N GLU A 253 -37.66 19.81 -34.86
CA GLU A 253 -38.35 18.71 -35.54
C GLU A 253 -37.41 17.58 -36.00
N GLY A 254 -36.17 17.92 -36.38
CA GLY A 254 -35.19 16.93 -36.81
C GLY A 254 -34.85 15.89 -35.74
N MET A 255 -34.90 16.25 -34.46
CA MET A 255 -34.63 15.30 -33.36
C MET A 255 -35.84 14.41 -33.09
N PHE A 256 -37.03 15.01 -32.94
CA PHE A 256 -38.19 14.23 -32.52
C PHE A 256 -38.82 13.36 -33.62
N ASN A 257 -38.59 13.68 -34.90
CA ASN A 257 -39.01 12.81 -36.01
C ASN A 257 -38.27 11.47 -36.05
N ASN A 258 -37.10 11.36 -35.40
CA ASN A 258 -36.33 10.12 -35.30
C ASN A 258 -36.65 9.31 -34.04
N ALA A 259 -37.51 9.83 -33.15
CA ALA A 259 -37.82 9.19 -31.87
C ALA A 259 -38.82 8.03 -32.02
N ASN A 260 -38.61 6.96 -31.24
CA ASN A 260 -39.57 5.85 -31.18
C ASN A 260 -40.85 6.24 -30.43
N VAL A 261 -40.72 7.09 -29.41
CA VAL A 261 -41.80 7.57 -28.55
C VAL A 261 -41.60 9.06 -28.33
N LEU A 262 -42.66 9.83 -28.49
CA LEU A 262 -42.68 11.26 -28.23
C LEU A 262 -43.36 11.54 -26.90
N PHE A 263 -42.72 12.34 -26.05
CA PHE A 263 -43.35 12.94 -24.89
C PHE A 263 -43.48 14.44 -25.11
N ARG A 264 -44.69 14.97 -25.01
CA ARG A 264 -44.97 16.40 -25.11
C ARG A 264 -45.39 16.93 -23.74
N THR A 265 -44.63 17.90 -23.25
CA THR A 265 -44.95 18.68 -22.06
C THR A 265 -45.89 19.83 -22.44
N SER A 266 -46.83 20.16 -21.56
CA SER A 266 -47.73 21.30 -21.70
C SER A 266 -48.05 21.86 -20.32
N PHE A 267 -48.25 23.17 -20.23
CA PHE A 267 -48.62 23.83 -18.98
C PHE A 267 -50.04 24.39 -19.12
N VAL A 268 -50.98 23.83 -18.37
CA VAL A 268 -52.41 24.20 -18.43
C VAL A 268 -52.92 24.35 -17.00
N ASP A 269 -53.63 25.45 -16.72
CA ASP A 269 -54.23 25.74 -15.41
C ASP A 269 -53.27 25.62 -14.22
N GLY A 270 -52.03 26.10 -14.38
CA GLY A 270 -51.01 26.06 -13.32
C GLY A 270 -50.37 24.68 -13.09
N MET A 271 -50.73 23.67 -13.89
CA MET A 271 -50.22 22.31 -13.78
C MET A 271 -49.43 21.89 -15.03
N SER A 272 -48.30 21.21 -14.79
CA SER A 272 -47.48 20.60 -15.85
C SER A 272 -48.04 19.23 -16.23
N ASN A 273 -48.51 19.12 -17.46
CA ASN A 273 -49.05 17.90 -18.05
C ASN A 273 -48.05 17.27 -19.03
N VAL A 274 -47.96 15.94 -19.03
CA VAL A 274 -47.14 15.18 -19.98
C VAL A 274 -48.05 14.26 -20.78
N SER A 275 -47.99 14.38 -22.11
CA SER A 275 -48.72 13.52 -23.04
C SER A 275 -47.74 12.64 -23.82
N ARG A 276 -48.09 11.38 -24.03
CA ARG A 276 -47.27 10.40 -24.76
C ARG A 276 -47.91 10.10 -26.10
N THR A 277 -47.12 10.20 -27.17
CA THR A 277 -47.51 9.83 -28.53
C THR A 277 -46.54 8.79 -29.08
N THR A 278 -47.06 7.70 -29.62
CA THR A 278 -46.27 6.70 -30.33
C THR A 278 -46.54 6.82 -31.82
N TYR A 279 -45.50 6.84 -32.65
CA TYR A 279 -45.68 6.71 -34.08
C TYR A 279 -46.17 5.30 -34.38
N SER A 280 -47.43 5.17 -34.84
CA SER A 280 -47.92 3.92 -35.41
C SER A 280 -47.18 3.72 -36.73
N ASN A 281 -46.37 2.66 -36.82
CA ASN A 281 -45.80 2.24 -38.10
C ASN A 281 -46.94 1.91 -39.07
N LYS A 282 -47.35 2.89 -39.87
CA LYS A 282 -47.96 2.62 -41.18
C LYS A 282 -46.83 2.13 -42.07
N ASN A 283 -46.55 0.83 -42.02
CA ASN A 283 -45.88 -0.01 -43.02
C ASN A 283 -45.32 -1.26 -42.30
N GLN A 284 -46.22 -2.20 -42.01
CA GLN A 284 -45.96 -3.64 -42.10
C GLN A 284 -46.93 -4.18 -43.14
#